data_AF-X1J346-F1
#
_entry.id   AF-X1J346-F1
#
_cell.length_a   1.000
_cell.length_b   1.000
_cell.length_c   1.000
_cell.angle_alpha   90.00
_cell.angle_beta   90.00
_cell.angle_gamma   90.00
#
_symmetry.space_group_name_H-M   'P 1'
#
loop_
_entity.id
_entity.type
_entity.pdbx_description
1 polymer ?
#
loop_
_entity_poly.entity_id
_entity_poly.type
_entity_poly.pdbx_seq_one_letter_code
_entity_poly.pdbx_strand_id
1 'polypeptide(L)'
;MATKTTITRGEFLKLTAAAGTGLVLGFYLPGQEELKASEVSSAFEPNVWLIVDPSGTTTITMHRCEMGQKIWTALPMIVAEELEADWSKVQVKQGDLDPVYGGQSTGGSASVRTTYDKLRRAGATAREMLITAAAQTWNVERSSCRAENGAVIHAPTSRKLTYGELVETAAGLPVPEEVPLKDPRDFKIIGK
;
A
#
# COMPACT_ATOMS: atom_id res chain seq x y z
N MET A 1 -17.42 -42.87 16.59
CA MET A 1 -18.51 -42.63 15.62
C MET A 1 -18.69 -41.13 15.49
N ALA A 2 -18.27 -40.52 14.38
CA ALA A 2 -18.48 -39.10 14.12
C ALA A 2 -19.43 -38.98 12.92
N THR A 3 -20.60 -38.40 13.16
CA THR A 3 -21.67 -38.28 12.17
C THR A 3 -21.28 -37.20 11.15
N LYS A 4 -21.13 -37.59 9.89
CA LYS A 4 -20.78 -36.68 8.79
C LYS A 4 -22.04 -35.89 8.39
N THR A 5 -22.17 -34.66 8.87
CA THR A 5 -23.28 -33.77 8.48
C THR A 5 -23.16 -33.46 6.99
N THR A 6 -24.06 -34.02 6.18
CA THR A 6 -24.08 -33.83 4.74
C THR A 6 -25.06 -32.71 4.42
N ILE A 7 -24.56 -31.49 4.18
CA ILE A 7 -25.42 -30.37 3.79
C ILE A 7 -25.88 -30.59 2.34
N THR A 8 -27.19 -30.59 2.13
CA THR A 8 -27.78 -30.77 0.81
C THR A 8 -27.82 -29.45 0.03
N ARG A 9 -27.81 -29.54 -1.31
CA ARG A 9 -27.88 -28.35 -2.20
C ARG A 9 -29.05 -27.41 -1.89
N GLY A 10 -30.19 -27.97 -1.45
CA GLY A 10 -31.37 -27.20 -1.07
C GLY A 10 -31.24 -26.46 0.27
N GLU A 11 -30.45 -26.99 1.21
CA GLU A 11 -30.13 -26.31 2.46
C GLU A 11 -29.13 -25.17 2.22
N PHE A 12 -28.17 -25.36 1.32
CA PHE A 12 -27.24 -24.31 0.91
C PHE A 12 -27.94 -23.10 0.26
N LEU A 13 -28.90 -23.36 -0.63
CA LEU A 13 -29.70 -22.30 -1.26
C LEU A 13 -30.58 -21.53 -0.26
N LYS A 14 -31.09 -22.22 0.78
CA LYS A 14 -31.87 -21.57 1.85
C LYS A 14 -30.98 -20.74 2.78
N LEU A 15 -29.77 -21.21 3.06
CA LEU A 15 -28.82 -20.51 3.92
C LEU A 15 -28.27 -19.24 3.25
N THR A 16 -28.01 -19.30 1.94
CA THR A 16 -27.51 -18.16 1.15
C THR A 16 -28.59 -17.10 0.90
N ALA A 17 -29.86 -17.48 0.73
CA ALA A 17 -30.96 -16.53 0.59
C ALA A 17 -31.22 -15.67 1.85
N ALA A 18 -30.81 -16.13 3.03
CA ALA A 18 -30.99 -15.38 4.29
C ALA A 18 -29.91 -14.30 4.52
N ALA A 19 -28.81 -14.29 3.77
CA ALA A 19 -27.63 -13.46 4.05
C ALA A 19 -27.47 -12.19 3.18
N GLY A 20 -28.47 -11.84 2.35
CA GLY A 20 -28.48 -10.57 1.61
C GLY A 20 -27.70 -10.58 0.29
N THR A 21 -27.81 -9.47 -0.44
CA THR A 21 -27.55 -9.27 -1.88
C THR A 21 -26.08 -9.35 -2.29
N GLY A 22 -25.43 -10.50 -2.10
CA GLY A 22 -24.09 -10.79 -2.62
C GLY A 22 -24.08 -12.16 -3.31
N LEU A 23 -23.70 -12.21 -4.59
CA LEU A 23 -23.48 -13.47 -5.29
C LEU A 23 -22.20 -14.13 -4.74
N VAL A 24 -22.34 -15.11 -3.85
CA VAL A 24 -21.21 -15.92 -3.39
C VAL A 24 -21.10 -17.17 -4.26
N LEU A 25 -20.12 -17.19 -5.18
CA LEU A 25 -19.76 -18.35 -5.99
C LEU A 25 -18.75 -19.22 -5.22
N GLY A 26 -19.24 -20.23 -4.49
CA GLY A 26 -18.40 -21.26 -3.90
C GLY A 26 -18.19 -22.44 -4.85
N PHE A 27 -16.94 -22.73 -5.25
CA PHE A 27 -16.58 -23.97 -5.94
C PHE A 27 -16.04 -24.99 -4.95
N TYR A 28 -16.58 -26.22 -4.98
CA TYR A 28 -16.08 -27.34 -4.19
C TYR A 28 -15.29 -28.29 -5.09
N LEU A 29 -13.96 -28.30 -4.94
CA LEU A 29 -13.06 -29.28 -5.56
C LEU A 29 -12.63 -30.28 -4.48
N PRO A 30 -13.06 -31.55 -4.55
CA PRO A 30 -12.66 -32.53 -3.55
C PRO A 30 -11.16 -32.82 -3.66
N GLY A 31 -10.38 -32.47 -2.61
CA GLY A 31 -8.96 -32.80 -2.50
C GLY A 31 -7.98 -31.62 -2.52
N GLN A 32 -8.44 -30.37 -2.59
CA GLN A 32 -7.62 -29.18 -2.37
C GLN A 32 -8.11 -28.44 -1.12
N GLU A 33 -7.17 -27.86 -0.35
CA GLU A 33 -7.48 -27.08 0.85
C GLU A 33 -8.46 -25.94 0.55
N GLU A 34 -9.27 -25.58 1.54
CA GLU A 34 -10.27 -24.50 1.45
C GLU A 34 -9.65 -23.23 0.84
N LEU A 35 -10.09 -22.87 -0.37
CA LEU A 35 -9.80 -21.57 -0.95
C LEU A 35 -10.54 -20.52 -0.13
N LYS A 36 -9.83 -19.87 0.81
CA LYS A 36 -10.36 -18.72 1.52
C LYS A 36 -10.71 -17.64 0.51
N ALA A 37 -11.94 -17.13 0.60
CA ALA A 37 -12.34 -15.94 -0.12
C ALA A 37 -11.32 -14.83 0.17
N SER A 38 -10.81 -14.18 -0.87
CA SER A 38 -9.98 -12.99 -0.72
C SER A 38 -10.85 -11.93 -0.06
N GLU A 39 -10.47 -11.49 1.13
CA GLU A 39 -11.00 -10.24 1.69
C GLU A 39 -10.75 -9.14 0.66
N VAL A 40 -11.76 -8.31 0.41
CA VAL A 40 -11.59 -7.08 -0.37
C VAL A 40 -10.64 -6.21 0.46
N SER A 41 -9.36 -6.24 0.10
CA SER A 41 -8.33 -5.47 0.76
C SER A 41 -8.71 -4.00 0.68
N SER A 42 -9.02 -3.40 1.83
CA SER A 42 -9.24 -1.96 1.98
C SER A 42 -7.93 -1.17 1.90
N ALA A 43 -6.89 -1.71 1.24
CA ALA A 43 -5.57 -1.11 1.19
C ALA A 43 -5.59 0.25 0.48
N PHE A 44 -4.66 1.10 0.92
CA PHE A 44 -4.47 2.42 0.35
C PHE A 44 -3.47 2.35 -0.81
N GLU A 45 -3.97 2.60 -2.02
CA GLU A 45 -3.20 2.52 -3.27
C GLU A 45 -3.20 3.88 -4.00
N PRO A 46 -2.37 4.85 -3.56
CA PRO A 46 -2.38 6.20 -4.14
C PRO A 46 -1.83 6.27 -5.57
N ASN A 47 -1.06 5.25 -5.98
CA ASN A 47 -0.46 5.11 -7.29
C ASN A 47 0.01 3.66 -7.48
N VAL A 48 0.50 3.30 -8.68
CA VAL A 48 0.87 1.90 -8.97
C VAL A 48 2.18 1.41 -8.33
N TRP A 49 2.93 2.28 -7.64
CA TRP A 49 4.25 1.94 -7.09
C TRP A 49 4.20 1.53 -5.62
N LEU A 50 3.15 1.88 -4.89
CA LEU A 50 3.08 1.57 -3.47
C LEU A 50 1.66 1.31 -2.99
N ILE A 51 1.57 0.42 -2.01
CA ILE A 51 0.35 0.02 -1.32
C ILE A 51 0.65 0.10 0.18
N VAL A 52 -0.27 0.67 0.96
CA VAL A 52 -0.22 0.60 2.42
C VAL A 52 -1.41 -0.20 2.92
N ASP A 53 -1.15 -1.24 3.69
CA ASP A 53 -2.19 -2.06 4.27
C ASP A 53 -2.68 -1.51 5.64
N PRO A 54 -3.84 -1.95 6.15
CA PRO A 54 -4.30 -1.56 7.48
C PRO A 54 -3.37 -1.96 8.64
N SER A 55 -2.40 -2.86 8.43
CA SER A 55 -1.36 -3.19 9.41
C SER A 55 -0.24 -2.15 9.47
N GLY A 56 -0.19 -1.24 8.50
CA GLY A 56 0.86 -0.23 8.31
C GLY A 56 2.08 -0.76 7.56
N THR A 57 2.00 -1.93 6.94
CA THR A 57 3.03 -2.45 6.04
C THR A 57 2.95 -1.71 4.71
N THR A 58 4.09 -1.22 4.24
CA THR A 58 4.21 -0.55 2.95
C THR A 58 4.78 -1.53 1.94
N THR A 59 3.99 -1.92 0.95
CA THR A 59 4.47 -2.73 -0.18
C THR A 59 4.85 -1.82 -1.33
N ILE A 60 6.09 -1.89 -1.79
CA ILE A 60 6.60 -1.14 -2.94
C ILE A 60 6.76 -2.08 -4.13
N THR A 61 6.15 -1.71 -5.25
CA THR A 61 6.19 -2.47 -6.49
C THR A 61 7.45 -2.16 -7.30
N MET A 62 8.22 -3.20 -7.58
CA MET A 62 9.46 -3.14 -8.34
C MET A 62 9.23 -3.50 -9.80
N HIS A 63 9.02 -2.49 -10.64
CA HIS A 63 8.77 -2.69 -12.08
C HIS A 63 10.02 -3.08 -12.90
N ARG A 64 11.23 -2.99 -12.34
CA ARG A 64 12.50 -3.27 -13.03
C ARG A 64 13.08 -4.62 -12.63
N CYS A 65 13.68 -5.32 -13.59
CA CYS A 65 14.34 -6.60 -13.33
C CYS A 65 15.66 -6.42 -12.57
N GLU A 66 15.87 -7.26 -11.55
CA GLU A 66 17.09 -7.36 -10.74
C GLU A 66 17.94 -8.56 -11.16
N MET A 67 19.24 -8.33 -11.36
CA MET A 67 20.23 -9.33 -11.78
C MET A 67 21.55 -9.22 -10.99
N GLY A 68 21.57 -8.50 -9.85
CA GLY A 68 22.73 -8.32 -8.96
C GLY A 68 23.17 -6.86 -8.75
N GLN A 69 22.54 -5.89 -9.41
CA GLN A 69 22.82 -4.46 -9.30
C GLN A 69 22.26 -3.78 -8.03
N LYS A 70 21.41 -4.48 -7.25
CA LYS A 70 20.79 -3.98 -5.99
C LYS A 70 19.78 -2.84 -6.18
N ILE A 71 19.07 -2.81 -7.30
CA ILE A 71 17.94 -1.89 -7.49
C ILE A 71 16.74 -2.24 -6.60
N TRP A 72 16.57 -3.50 -6.19
CA TRP A 72 15.56 -3.92 -5.20
C TRP A 72 15.75 -3.29 -3.81
N THR A 73 16.92 -2.72 -3.53
CA THR A 73 17.15 -1.91 -2.34
C THR A 73 17.09 -0.42 -2.68
N ALA A 74 17.78 0.00 -3.75
CA ALA A 74 17.91 1.41 -4.09
C ALA A 74 16.58 2.09 -4.42
N LEU A 75 15.72 1.46 -5.23
CA LEU A 75 14.47 2.08 -5.67
C LEU A 75 13.42 2.16 -4.54
N PRO A 76 13.22 1.12 -3.70
CA PRO A 76 12.28 1.22 -2.59
C PRO A 76 12.74 2.21 -1.52
N MET A 77 14.04 2.40 -1.31
CA MET A 77 14.55 3.47 -0.44
C MET A 77 14.09 4.86 -0.89
N ILE A 78 13.99 5.11 -2.22
CA ILE A 78 13.50 6.40 -2.75
C ILE A 78 12.05 6.66 -2.35
N VAL A 79 11.19 5.65 -2.52
CA VAL A 79 9.77 5.76 -2.17
C VAL A 79 9.61 5.86 -0.66
N ALA A 80 10.30 5.02 0.11
CA ALA A 80 10.23 5.01 1.57
C ALA A 80 10.74 6.31 2.20
N GLU A 81 11.78 6.92 1.63
CA GLU A 81 12.33 8.21 2.05
C GLU A 81 11.28 9.32 1.94
N GLU A 82 10.64 9.43 0.78
CA GLU A 82 9.60 10.44 0.56
C GLU A 82 8.33 10.12 1.33
N LEU A 83 7.97 8.86 1.49
CA LEU A 83 6.82 8.44 2.26
C LEU A 83 7.01 8.62 3.78
N GLU A 84 8.24 8.86 4.28
CA GLU A 84 8.55 8.76 5.71
C GLU A 84 8.13 7.40 6.28
N ALA A 85 8.30 6.33 5.50
CA ALA A 85 7.91 4.97 5.90
C ALA A 85 8.88 4.39 6.94
N ASP A 86 8.36 3.53 7.82
CA ASP A 86 9.20 2.68 8.67
C ASP A 86 9.84 1.59 7.80
N TRP A 87 11.15 1.69 7.58
CA TRP A 87 11.90 0.76 6.73
C TRP A 87 11.76 -0.70 7.17
N SER A 88 11.56 -0.97 8.46
CA SER A 88 11.36 -2.33 8.97
C SER A 88 10.03 -2.96 8.53
N LYS A 89 9.08 -2.13 8.08
CA LYS A 89 7.76 -2.52 7.58
C LYS A 89 7.62 -2.35 6.07
N VAL A 90 8.73 -2.09 5.37
CA VAL A 90 8.74 -2.00 3.91
C VAL A 90 8.93 -3.39 3.33
N GLN A 91 8.01 -3.80 2.46
CA GLN A 91 8.11 -5.01 1.65
C GLN A 91 8.24 -4.62 0.19
N VAL A 92 8.98 -5.43 -0.58
CA VAL A 92 9.19 -5.20 -2.00
C VAL A 92 8.58 -6.36 -2.77
N LYS A 93 7.71 -6.04 -3.72
CA LYS A 93 7.07 -7.03 -4.60
C LYS A 93 7.54 -6.79 -6.03
N GLN A 94 7.83 -7.86 -6.77
CA GLN A 94 8.08 -7.76 -8.20
C GLN A 94 6.80 -7.31 -8.93
N GLY A 95 6.91 -6.25 -9.73
CA GLY A 95 5.83 -5.82 -10.61
C GLY A 95 5.59 -6.83 -11.72
N ASP A 96 4.33 -6.98 -12.11
CA ASP A 96 3.89 -7.73 -13.27
C ASP A 96 4.21 -7.00 -14.58
N LEU A 97 3.89 -7.62 -15.72
CA LEU A 97 4.08 -7.04 -17.04
C LEU A 97 2.85 -6.22 -17.41
N ASP A 98 2.75 -5.02 -16.84
CA ASP A 98 1.68 -4.08 -17.14
C ASP A 98 2.27 -2.76 -17.72
N PRO A 99 1.74 -2.27 -18.86
CA PRO A 99 2.16 -0.99 -19.45
C PRO A 99 2.08 0.22 -18.50
N VAL A 100 1.27 0.15 -17.43
CA VAL A 100 1.09 1.24 -16.45
C VAL A 100 2.39 1.64 -15.76
N TYR A 101 3.34 0.72 -15.59
CA TYR A 101 4.64 1.03 -15.00
C TYR A 101 5.59 1.74 -15.99
N GLY A 102 5.25 1.79 -17.27
CA GLY A 102 6.12 2.26 -18.34
C GLY A 102 7.24 1.26 -18.67
N GLY A 103 8.41 1.75 -19.09
CA GLY A 103 9.53 0.88 -19.46
C GLY A 103 10.08 0.06 -18.29
N GLN A 104 10.00 -1.27 -18.40
CA GLN A 104 10.41 -2.22 -17.36
C GLN A 104 11.80 -2.85 -17.58
N SER A 105 12.46 -2.56 -18.71
CA SER A 105 13.80 -3.09 -19.02
C SER A 105 14.86 -2.55 -18.06
N THR A 106 15.88 -3.34 -17.71
CA THR A 106 17.04 -2.85 -16.95
C THR A 106 18.28 -2.84 -17.84
N GLY A 107 18.96 -1.70 -17.93
CA GLY A 107 20.16 -1.53 -18.74
C GLY A 107 20.68 -0.08 -18.72
N GLY A 108 21.88 0.14 -19.26
CA GLY A 108 22.44 1.49 -19.47
C GLY A 108 22.56 2.35 -18.21
N SER A 109 22.71 1.73 -17.03
CA SER A 109 22.72 2.41 -15.72
C SER A 109 21.55 3.40 -15.56
N ALA A 110 20.38 3.04 -16.09
CA ALA A 110 19.24 3.93 -16.22
C ALA A 110 18.18 3.76 -15.12
N SER A 111 18.17 2.64 -14.39
CA SER A 111 17.07 2.30 -13.48
C SER A 111 16.82 3.40 -12.44
N VAL A 112 17.83 3.81 -11.66
CA VAL A 112 17.69 4.92 -10.71
C VAL A 112 17.46 6.24 -11.44
N ARG A 113 18.37 6.60 -12.35
CA ARG A 113 18.38 7.90 -13.04
C ARG A 113 17.08 8.25 -13.77
N THR A 114 16.37 7.27 -14.33
CA THR A 114 15.12 7.51 -15.08
C THR A 114 13.86 7.38 -14.25
N THR A 115 13.96 6.86 -13.02
CA THR A 115 12.79 6.64 -12.15
C THR A 115 12.84 7.47 -10.88
N TYR A 116 13.98 8.08 -10.54
CA TYR A 116 14.20 8.82 -9.30
C TYR A 116 13.05 9.80 -8.98
N ASP A 117 12.80 10.78 -9.84
CA ASP A 117 11.76 11.79 -9.58
C ASP A 117 10.35 11.19 -9.56
N LYS A 118 10.09 10.15 -10.37
CA LYS A 118 8.79 9.47 -10.40
C LYS A 118 8.51 8.77 -9.07
N LEU A 119 9.48 8.02 -8.58
CA LEU A 119 9.39 7.31 -7.30
C LEU A 119 9.34 8.27 -6.12
N ARG A 120 10.07 9.39 -6.20
CA ARG A 120 9.98 10.43 -5.18
C ARG A 120 8.58 11.03 -5.10
N ARG A 121 8.01 11.40 -6.25
CA ARG A 121 6.63 11.90 -6.34
C ARG A 121 5.63 10.86 -5.83
N ALA A 122 5.79 9.58 -6.19
CA ALA A 122 4.92 8.53 -5.70
C ALA A 122 4.89 8.45 -4.16
N GLY A 123 6.06 8.47 -3.52
CA GLY A 123 6.16 8.48 -2.05
C GLY A 123 5.59 9.76 -1.43
N ALA A 124 5.88 10.92 -2.02
CA ALA A 124 5.39 12.22 -1.54
C ALA A 124 3.86 12.33 -1.66
N THR A 125 3.27 11.85 -2.75
CA THR A 125 1.81 11.81 -2.95
C THR A 125 1.13 10.99 -1.85
N ALA A 126 1.64 9.79 -1.58
CA ALA A 126 1.13 8.97 -0.50
C ALA A 126 1.26 9.67 0.86
N ARG A 127 2.42 10.26 1.16
CA ARG A 127 2.66 11.04 2.39
C ARG A 127 1.63 12.16 2.56
N GLU A 128 1.44 12.99 1.54
CA GLU A 128 0.53 14.14 1.60
C GLU A 128 -0.94 13.72 1.78
N MET A 129 -1.36 12.61 1.16
CA MET A 129 -2.68 12.04 1.36
C MET A 129 -2.87 11.53 2.79
N LEU A 130 -1.88 10.83 3.36
CA LEU A 130 -1.91 10.34 4.73
C LEU A 130 -1.93 11.49 5.75
N ILE A 131 -1.15 12.55 5.54
CA ILE A 131 -1.19 13.76 6.37
C ILE A 131 -2.58 14.42 6.31
N THR A 132 -3.18 14.48 5.13
CA THR A 132 -4.53 15.04 4.94
C THR A 132 -5.58 14.19 5.65
N ALA A 133 -5.50 12.86 5.53
CA ALA A 133 -6.37 11.93 6.23
C ALA A 133 -6.29 12.13 7.74
N ALA A 134 -5.08 12.19 8.32
CA ALA A 134 -4.90 12.42 9.74
C ALA A 134 -5.45 13.78 10.20
N ALA A 135 -5.22 14.83 9.42
CA ALA A 135 -5.76 16.16 9.69
C ALA A 135 -7.29 16.16 9.72
N GLN A 136 -7.94 15.45 8.79
CA GLN A 136 -9.40 15.27 8.78
C GLN A 136 -9.89 14.44 9.97
N THR A 137 -9.27 13.30 10.29
CA THR A 137 -9.61 12.46 11.45
C THR A 137 -9.58 13.27 12.75
N TRP A 138 -8.62 14.17 12.85
CA TRP A 138 -8.39 15.00 14.03
C TRP A 138 -9.12 16.34 14.02
N ASN A 139 -9.73 16.71 12.90
CA ASN A 139 -10.31 18.02 12.64
C ASN A 139 -9.34 19.18 12.97
N VAL A 140 -8.12 19.09 12.44
CA VAL A 140 -7.06 20.10 12.60
C VAL A 140 -6.52 20.57 11.25
N GLU A 141 -5.73 21.64 11.27
CA GLU A 141 -5.05 22.12 10.07
C GLU A 141 -3.99 21.11 9.59
N ARG A 142 -3.90 20.90 8.27
CA ARG A 142 -2.88 20.02 7.68
C ARG A 142 -1.45 20.41 8.07
N SER A 143 -1.16 21.70 8.16
CA SER A 143 0.18 22.23 8.45
C SER A 143 0.66 21.89 9.88
N SER A 144 -0.26 21.56 10.79
CA SER A 144 0.09 21.11 12.15
C SER A 144 0.41 19.61 12.22
N CYS A 145 0.27 18.88 11.12
CA CYS A 145 0.56 17.46 10.99
C CYS A 145 1.85 17.24 10.19
N ARG A 146 2.66 16.26 10.61
CA ARG A 146 3.83 15.80 9.84
C ARG A 146 3.89 14.29 9.79
N ALA A 147 4.43 13.75 8.70
CA ALA A 147 4.72 12.33 8.59
C ALA A 147 6.10 12.01 9.20
N GLU A 148 6.19 10.89 9.91
CA GLU A 148 7.43 10.42 10.53
C GLU A 148 7.33 8.92 10.85
N ASN A 149 8.26 8.12 10.29
CA ASN A 149 8.44 6.70 10.59
C ASN A 149 7.13 5.86 10.57
N GLY A 150 6.44 5.87 9.43
CA GLY A 150 5.24 5.07 9.19
C GLY A 150 3.97 5.59 9.86
N ALA A 151 3.95 6.88 10.22
CA ALA A 151 2.85 7.49 10.94
C ALA A 151 2.76 9.00 10.70
N VAL A 152 1.61 9.58 11.05
CA VAL A 152 1.41 11.03 11.10
C VAL A 152 1.34 11.48 12.55
N ILE A 153 2.04 12.58 12.86
CA ILE A 153 2.15 13.19 14.17
C ILE A 153 1.54 14.59 14.12
N HIS A 154 0.65 14.90 15.06
CA HIS A 154 0.17 16.26 15.29
C HIS A 154 1.17 17.00 16.17
N ALA A 155 1.86 18.00 15.64
CA ALA A 155 2.95 18.69 16.35
C ALA A 155 2.51 19.36 17.68
N PRO A 156 1.36 20.05 17.77
CA PRO A 156 0.95 20.72 19.01
C PRO A 156 0.64 19.78 20.17
N THR A 157 0.12 18.58 19.91
CA THR A 157 -0.33 17.66 20.98
C THR A 157 0.46 16.36 21.05
N SER A 158 1.40 16.13 20.12
CA SER A 158 2.19 14.90 20.00
C SER A 158 1.39 13.60 19.85
N ARG A 159 0.08 13.67 19.58
CA ARG A 159 -0.70 12.48 19.22
C ARG A 159 -0.27 11.95 17.86
N LYS A 160 -0.39 10.63 17.70
CA LYS A 160 0.12 9.88 16.55
C LYS A 160 -0.98 8.97 16.01
N LEU A 161 -1.10 8.89 14.68
CA LEU A 161 -1.85 7.85 13.97
C LEU A 161 -0.89 7.14 13.03
N THR A 162 -0.85 5.82 13.08
CA THR A 162 -0.08 4.99 12.15
C THR A 162 -0.69 5.04 10.76
N TYR A 163 0.09 4.75 9.72
CA TYR A 163 -0.45 4.73 8.37
C TYR A 163 -1.58 3.73 8.20
N GLY A 164 -1.52 2.57 8.86
CA GLY A 164 -2.58 1.56 8.85
C GLY A 164 -3.92 2.10 9.33
N GLU A 165 -3.92 2.93 10.38
CA GLU A 165 -5.15 3.58 10.90
C GLU A 165 -5.72 4.63 9.94
N LEU A 166 -4.91 5.14 9.02
CA LEU A 166 -5.29 6.19 8.08
C LEU A 166 -5.72 5.66 6.72
N VAL A 167 -5.50 4.37 6.44
CA VAL A 167 -5.72 3.73 5.14
C VAL A 167 -7.14 3.99 4.60
N GLU A 168 -8.16 3.73 5.41
CA GLU A 168 -9.57 3.87 4.99
C GLU A 168 -9.90 5.32 4.64
N THR A 169 -9.47 6.27 5.47
CA THR A 169 -9.72 7.70 5.22
C THR A 169 -8.93 8.19 4.01
N ALA A 170 -7.66 7.79 3.88
CA ALA A 170 -6.78 8.20 2.79
C ALA A 170 -7.25 7.65 1.43
N ALA A 171 -7.80 6.44 1.38
CA ALA A 171 -8.33 5.82 0.16
C ALA A 171 -9.52 6.61 -0.43
N GLY A 172 -10.28 7.34 0.40
CA GLY A 172 -11.37 8.19 -0.04
C GLY A 172 -10.96 9.59 -0.52
N LEU A 173 -9.68 9.96 -0.41
CA LEU A 173 -9.20 11.29 -0.77
C LEU A 173 -8.84 11.38 -2.26
N PRO A 174 -9.04 12.57 -2.88
CA PRO A 174 -8.50 12.80 -4.21
C PRO A 174 -6.97 12.79 -4.18
N VAL A 175 -6.36 12.21 -5.21
CA VAL A 175 -4.91 12.22 -5.39
C VAL A 175 -4.46 13.63 -5.82
N PRO A 176 -3.57 14.31 -5.06
CA PRO A 176 -3.09 15.65 -5.44
C PRO A 176 -2.23 15.61 -6.71
N GLU A 177 -2.43 16.58 -7.61
CA GLU A 177 -1.62 16.71 -8.84
C GLU A 177 -0.18 17.16 -8.55
N GLU A 178 -0.03 18.10 -7.62
CA GLU A 178 1.26 18.64 -7.19
C GLU A 178 1.53 18.34 -5.72
N VAL A 179 2.73 17.85 -5.44
CA VAL A 179 3.17 17.49 -4.10
C VAL A 179 4.59 17.99 -3.86
N PRO A 180 4.87 18.60 -2.69
CA PRO A 180 6.21 19.03 -2.34
C PRO A 180 7.10 17.79 -2.13
N LEU A 181 8.29 17.81 -2.70
CA LEU A 181 9.31 16.80 -2.44
C LEU A 181 10.16 17.24 -1.25
N LYS A 182 10.72 16.27 -0.51
CA LYS A 182 11.68 16.57 0.56
C LYS A 182 12.92 17.27 0.03
N ASP A 183 13.56 18.08 0.86
CA ASP A 183 14.92 18.53 0.54
C ASP A 183 15.89 17.35 0.73
N PRO A 184 16.83 17.11 -0.20
CA PRO A 184 17.84 16.06 -0.03
C PRO A 184 18.64 16.13 1.29
N ARG A 185 18.73 17.31 1.90
CA ARG A 185 19.37 17.50 3.22
C ARG A 185 18.59 16.87 4.37
N ASP A 186 17.29 16.66 4.18
CA ASP A 186 16.38 16.07 5.18
C ASP A 186 16.21 14.56 5.00
N PHE A 187 17.00 13.94 4.11
CA PHE A 187 16.95 12.50 3.87
C PHE A 187 17.44 11.70 5.08
N LYS A 188 16.71 10.64 5.41
CA LYS A 188 16.92 9.78 6.58
C LYS A 188 17.36 8.36 6.24
N ILE A 189 17.13 7.92 5.01
CA ILE A 189 17.42 6.58 4.46
C ILE A 189 18.45 6.71 3.35
N ILE A 190 18.21 7.59 2.37
CA ILE A 190 19.10 7.74 1.21
C ILE A 190 20.37 8.49 1.61
N GLY A 191 21.54 7.94 1.24
CA GLY A 191 22.84 8.59 1.45
C GLY A 191 23.44 8.36 2.85
N LYS A 192 22.84 7.47 3.65
CA LYS A 192 23.42 6.96 4.89
C LYS A 192 24.23 5.68 4.68
#